data_AF-A0A9P0KX26-F1
#
_entry.id   AF-A0A9P0KX26-F1
#
_cell.length_a   1.000
_cell.length_b   1.000
_cell.length_c   1.000
_cell.angle_alpha   90.00
_cell.angle_beta   90.00
_cell.angle_gamma   90.00
#
_symmetry.space_group_name_H-M   'P 1'
#
loop_
_entity.id
_entity.type
_entity.pdbx_description
1 polymer ?
#
loop_
_entity_poly.entity_id
_entity_poly.type
_entity_poly.pdbx_seq_one_letter_code
_entity_poly.pdbx_strand_id
1 'polypeptide(L)'
;MESSEELMIPVTNHELLFSYIEDACTTLFLKKMMKCILCECIDQLFILRCITGSSVVQSDDSPSYVSLEERYTGTEDHAQTRISSVTSNYDKLAKDINLIIVVLSDARSEINMEDTFKILKDSCVALRRMQEDEVQLMIDAESNEKAVVELTNLLEEERLANIRTIEETQAKIQKLRFEVEDLVVYGRYEKTYFERWELSRNEQNIMMCDKRENSYKDTIKEMEDNIELENRCHMELMAYIDKNRNAWWRGIMFRRKLGPYRKKGKGKGKDKKKKGKN
;
A
#
# COMPACT_ATOMS: atom_id res chain seq x y z
N MET A 1 7.35 -27.55 84.29
CA MET A 1 8.47 -28.47 84.00
C MET A 1 9.26 -27.81 82.90
N GLU A 2 10.42 -27.19 83.10
CA GLU A 2 11.32 -27.11 84.25
C GLU A 2 11.76 -25.65 84.39
N SER A 3 11.57 -25.09 85.58
CA SER A 3 12.06 -23.78 85.96
C SER A 3 13.52 -23.91 86.35
N SER A 4 14.41 -23.66 85.40
CA SER A 4 15.85 -23.54 85.65
C SER A 4 16.12 -22.17 86.26
N GLU A 5 16.18 -22.11 87.58
CA GLU A 5 16.74 -20.98 88.34
C GLU A 5 18.22 -20.84 87.98
N GLU A 6 18.51 -19.97 87.02
CA GLU A 6 19.86 -19.61 86.61
C GLU A 6 20.49 -18.76 87.72
N LEU A 7 21.51 -19.34 88.36
CA LEU A 7 22.26 -18.78 89.46
C LEU A 7 23.01 -17.52 88.97
N MET A 8 22.44 -16.34 89.23
CA MET A 8 23.07 -15.04 89.00
C MET A 8 24.28 -14.88 89.94
N ILE A 9 25.46 -15.24 89.45
CA ILE A 9 26.74 -14.93 90.10
C ILE A 9 26.91 -13.40 90.00
N PRO A 10 27.09 -12.68 91.13
CA PRO A 10 27.34 -11.25 91.10
C PRO A 10 28.72 -11.02 90.49
N VAL A 11 28.74 -10.68 89.20
CA VAL A 11 29.95 -10.22 88.51
C VAL A 11 30.43 -9.00 89.28
N THR A 12 31.56 -9.16 89.96
CA THR A 12 32.15 -8.07 90.73
C THR A 12 32.55 -6.95 89.78
N ASN A 13 32.17 -5.72 90.12
CA ASN A 13 32.40 -4.50 89.31
C ASN A 13 33.87 -4.25 88.89
N HIS A 14 34.83 -5.01 89.43
CA HIS A 14 36.24 -4.92 89.07
C HIS A 14 36.62 -5.66 87.79
N GLU A 15 35.96 -6.77 87.43
CA GLU A 15 36.27 -7.48 86.18
C GLU A 15 35.73 -6.74 84.94
N LEU A 16 34.58 -6.06 85.08
CA LEU A 16 34.06 -5.15 84.06
C LEU A 16 34.93 -3.89 83.89
N LEU A 17 35.64 -3.46 84.94
CA LEU A 17 36.53 -2.30 84.86
C LEU A 17 37.87 -2.63 84.17
N PHE A 18 38.40 -3.83 84.42
CA PHE A 18 39.63 -4.29 83.76
C PHE A 18 39.41 -4.59 82.27
N SER A 19 38.25 -5.16 81.90
CA SER A 19 37.93 -5.34 80.48
C SER A 19 37.77 -3.99 79.77
N TYR A 20 37.17 -2.98 80.41
CA TYR A 20 37.05 -1.63 79.83
C TYR A 20 38.39 -0.88 79.71
N ILE A 21 39.32 -1.07 80.64
CA ILE A 21 40.64 -0.39 80.61
C ILE A 21 41.57 -1.06 79.60
N GLU A 22 41.56 -2.39 79.50
CA GLU A 22 42.26 -3.10 78.43
C GLU A 22 41.70 -2.70 77.05
N ASP A 23 40.39 -2.52 76.93
CA ASP A 23 39.75 -2.06 75.69
C ASP A 23 40.10 -0.58 75.36
N ALA A 24 40.22 0.29 76.38
CA ALA A 24 40.62 1.68 76.18
C ALA A 24 42.10 1.85 75.76
N CYS A 25 43.02 1.09 76.37
CA CYS A 25 44.44 1.13 76.00
C CYS A 25 44.69 0.51 74.63
N THR A 26 44.03 -0.60 74.32
CA THR A 26 44.14 -1.24 73.00
C THR A 26 43.54 -0.37 71.89
N THR A 27 42.38 0.28 72.13
CA THR A 27 41.81 1.22 71.15
C THR A 27 42.69 2.44 70.91
N LEU A 28 43.34 3.00 71.93
CA LEU A 28 44.27 4.14 71.76
C LEU A 28 45.52 3.75 70.96
N PHE A 29 46.09 2.57 71.25
CA PHE A 29 47.25 2.04 70.52
C PHE A 29 46.90 1.77 69.05
N LEU A 30 45.77 1.10 68.80
CA LEU A 30 45.28 0.79 67.46
C LEU A 30 45.02 2.07 66.66
N LYS A 31 44.44 3.11 67.28
CA LYS A 31 44.25 4.43 66.66
C LYS A 31 45.57 5.07 66.24
N LYS A 32 46.59 5.05 67.10
CA LYS A 32 47.93 5.58 66.76
C LYS A 32 48.57 4.81 65.61
N MET A 33 48.48 3.48 65.63
CA MET A 33 48.94 2.65 64.52
C MET A 33 48.23 3.00 63.21
N MET A 34 46.90 3.08 63.23
CA MET A 34 46.10 3.44 62.05
C MET A 34 46.48 4.82 61.50
N LYS A 35 46.72 5.80 62.37
CA LYS A 35 47.21 7.14 61.95
C LYS A 35 48.54 7.04 61.23
N CYS A 36 49.52 6.31 61.77
CA CYS A 36 50.82 6.13 61.12
C CYS A 36 50.69 5.45 59.76
N ILE A 37 49.89 4.39 59.68
CA ILE A 37 49.64 3.66 58.43
C ILE A 37 48.99 4.59 57.39
N LEU A 38 47.96 5.35 57.78
CA LEU A 38 47.30 6.29 56.87
C LEU A 38 48.25 7.38 56.37
N CYS A 39 49.10 7.94 57.25
CA CYS A 39 50.15 8.89 56.83
C CYS A 39 51.05 8.28 55.76
N GLU A 40 51.56 7.08 56.01
CA GLU A 40 52.49 6.43 55.09
C GLU A 40 51.82 6.10 53.75
N CYS A 41 50.57 5.63 53.76
CA CYS A 41 49.80 5.39 52.54
C CYS A 41 49.59 6.69 51.73
N ILE A 42 49.27 7.79 52.41
CA ILE A 42 49.10 9.11 51.75
C ILE A 42 50.42 9.53 51.10
N ASP A 43 51.55 9.43 51.81
CA ASP A 43 52.87 9.79 51.29
C ASP A 43 53.25 8.94 50.07
N GLN A 44 52.99 7.63 50.11
CA GLN A 44 53.22 6.72 48.98
C GLN A 44 52.35 7.08 47.78
N LEU A 45 51.07 7.42 47.99
CA LEU A 45 50.16 7.85 46.92
C LEU A 45 50.58 9.21 46.33
N PHE A 46 51.12 10.13 47.14
CA PHE A 46 51.70 11.37 46.65
C PHE A 46 52.91 11.11 45.73
N ILE A 47 53.77 10.17 46.08
CA ILE A 47 54.89 9.77 45.21
C ILE A 47 54.35 9.20 43.88
N LEU A 48 53.36 8.31 43.93
CA LEU A 48 52.72 7.77 42.73
C LEU A 48 52.06 8.85 41.86
N ARG A 49 51.42 9.83 42.49
CA ARG A 49 50.86 11.01 41.81
C ARG A 49 51.95 11.84 41.11
N CYS A 50 53.09 12.05 41.77
CA CYS A 50 54.24 12.76 41.18
C CYS A 50 54.81 12.00 39.97
N ILE A 51 54.91 10.67 40.04
CA ILE A 51 55.41 9.83 38.94
C ILE A 51 54.47 9.87 37.74
N THR A 52 53.16 9.90 37.97
CA THR A 52 52.14 9.93 36.90
C THR A 52 52.05 11.28 36.19
N GLY A 53 52.73 12.33 36.67
CA GLY A 53 52.84 13.62 35.98
C GLY A 53 51.53 14.41 35.89
N SER A 54 50.52 14.04 36.68
CA SER A 54 49.21 14.68 36.65
C SER A 54 49.24 16.04 37.34
N SER A 55 48.91 17.10 36.60
CA SER A 55 48.76 18.44 37.16
C SER A 55 47.61 18.46 38.17
N VAL A 56 47.85 19.13 39.30
CA VAL A 56 46.92 19.21 40.43
C VAL A 56 45.57 19.80 40.00
N VAL A 57 44.57 18.94 39.81
CA VAL A 57 43.16 19.35 39.85
C VAL A 57 42.68 19.08 41.27
N GLN A 58 42.47 20.13 42.05
CA GLN A 58 41.90 20.07 43.38
C GLN A 58 40.38 19.92 43.25
N SER A 59 39.87 18.70 43.41
CA SER A 59 38.54 18.54 43.99
C SER A 59 38.77 18.29 45.48
N ASP A 60 38.49 19.28 46.31
CA ASP A 60 38.67 19.18 47.77
C ASP A 60 37.50 18.42 48.44
N ASP A 61 36.44 18.08 47.69
CA ASP A 61 35.26 17.43 48.24
C ASP A 61 35.42 15.92 48.32
N SER A 62 35.14 15.35 49.50
CA SER A 62 35.03 13.89 49.69
C SER A 62 33.99 13.30 48.72
N PRO A 63 34.18 12.06 48.24
CA PRO A 63 33.21 11.43 47.37
C PRO A 63 31.85 11.30 48.05
N SER A 64 30.89 12.06 47.56
CA SER A 64 29.48 11.86 47.86
C SER A 64 28.85 10.97 46.79
N TYR A 65 27.81 10.22 47.18
CA TYR A 65 27.03 9.48 46.20
C TYR A 65 26.33 10.47 45.27
N VAL A 66 26.58 10.33 43.98
CA VAL A 66 25.93 11.07 42.89
C VAL A 66 25.18 10.06 42.05
N SER A 67 23.88 10.29 41.83
CA SER A 67 23.05 9.36 41.05
C SER A 67 23.49 9.33 39.58
N LEU A 68 23.08 8.28 38.86
CA LEU A 68 23.34 8.18 37.42
C LEU A 68 22.74 9.37 36.66
N GLU A 69 21.54 9.79 37.01
CA GLU A 69 20.86 10.90 36.35
C GLU A 69 21.67 12.18 36.52
N GLU A 70 22.09 12.53 37.74
CA GLU A 70 22.90 13.74 37.97
C GLU A 70 24.24 13.68 37.23
N ARG A 71 24.87 12.50 37.17
CA ARG A 71 26.16 12.30 36.49
C ARG A 71 26.06 12.45 34.96
N TYR A 72 24.93 12.03 34.37
CA TYR A 72 24.75 11.97 32.91
C TYR A 72 23.79 13.02 32.34
N THR A 73 23.08 13.79 33.17
CA THR A 73 22.23 14.92 32.73
C THR A 73 22.98 16.25 32.72
N GLY A 74 24.20 16.30 33.26
CA GLY A 74 25.08 17.47 33.16
C GLY A 74 25.41 17.80 31.71
N THR A 75 25.57 19.09 31.40
CA THR A 75 25.98 19.62 30.08
C THR A 75 27.40 19.23 29.64
N GLU A 76 28.03 18.25 30.30
CA GLU A 76 29.36 17.79 29.90
C GLU A 76 29.26 16.97 28.62
N ASP A 77 30.04 17.38 27.62
CA ASP A 77 30.10 16.72 26.32
C ASP A 77 30.85 15.38 26.45
N HIS A 78 30.18 14.36 26.97
CA HIS A 78 30.72 13.01 27.20
C HIS A 78 31.26 12.36 25.90
N ALA A 79 30.87 12.86 24.72
CA ALA A 79 31.41 12.41 23.44
C ALA A 79 32.89 12.79 23.28
N GLN A 80 33.31 13.93 23.84
CA GLN A 80 34.69 14.44 23.74
C GLN A 80 35.66 13.60 24.60
N THR A 81 35.18 13.06 25.71
CA THR A 81 35.97 12.22 26.64
C THR A 81 36.25 10.82 26.08
N ARG A 82 35.42 10.32 25.16
CA ARG A 82 35.57 8.96 24.56
C ARG A 82 36.66 8.86 23.49
N ILE A 83 37.07 9.98 22.88
CA ILE A 83 37.92 9.96 21.67
C ILE A 83 39.43 9.94 22.01
N SER A 84 39.86 10.31 23.23
CA SER A 84 41.28 10.28 23.64
C SER A 84 41.64 9.02 24.47
N SER A 85 41.44 7.84 23.91
CA SER A 85 41.48 6.56 24.66
C SER A 85 42.85 6.14 25.20
N VAL A 86 43.96 6.71 24.72
CA VAL A 86 45.32 6.33 25.18
C VAL A 86 45.82 7.21 26.34
N THR A 87 45.49 8.50 26.37
CA THR A 87 45.75 9.38 27.54
C THR A 87 44.77 9.12 28.68
N SER A 88 43.58 8.60 28.36
CA SER A 88 42.49 8.28 29.30
C SER A 88 42.89 7.39 30.47
N ASN A 89 43.76 6.38 30.28
CA ASN A 89 44.07 5.44 31.37
C ASN A 89 44.94 6.08 32.46
N TYR A 90 45.92 6.91 32.08
CA TYR A 90 46.75 7.64 33.04
C TYR A 90 45.98 8.75 33.72
N ASP A 91 45.09 9.44 32.98
CA ASP A 91 44.21 10.45 33.55
C ASP A 91 43.21 9.83 34.54
N LYS A 92 42.66 8.65 34.23
CA LYS A 92 41.79 7.91 35.15
C LYS A 92 42.56 7.45 36.39
N LEU A 93 43.73 6.85 36.21
CA LEU A 93 44.58 6.43 37.32
C LEU A 93 44.94 7.63 38.22
N ALA A 94 45.25 8.79 37.63
CA ALA A 94 45.53 10.00 38.38
C ALA A 94 44.32 10.50 39.17
N LYS A 95 43.11 10.45 38.59
CA LYS A 95 41.86 10.75 39.30
C LYS A 95 41.61 9.78 40.44
N ASP A 96 41.82 8.49 40.22
CA ASP A 96 41.66 7.44 41.25
C ASP A 96 42.67 7.63 42.39
N ILE A 97 43.94 7.92 42.08
CA ILE A 97 44.97 8.25 43.08
C ILE A 97 44.57 9.47 43.89
N ASN A 98 44.11 10.54 43.24
CA ASN A 98 43.68 11.77 43.92
C ASN A 98 42.48 11.51 44.83
N LEU A 99 41.49 10.75 44.36
CA LEU A 99 40.32 10.37 45.14
C LEU A 99 40.71 9.61 46.41
N ILE A 100 41.61 8.63 46.29
CA ILE A 100 42.10 7.86 47.45
C ILE A 100 42.86 8.77 48.42
N ILE A 101 43.70 9.69 47.91
CA ILE A 101 44.41 10.67 48.76
C ILE A 101 43.42 11.52 49.56
N VAL A 102 42.36 12.05 48.93
CA VAL A 102 41.34 12.86 49.61
C VAL A 102 40.64 12.05 50.69
N VAL A 103 40.11 10.86 50.36
CA VAL A 103 39.42 9.99 51.33
C VAL A 103 40.32 9.61 52.51
N LEU A 104 41.58 9.25 52.27
CA LEU A 104 42.51 8.89 53.35
C LEU A 104 42.91 10.11 54.19
N SER A 105 43.04 11.29 53.58
CA SER A 105 43.36 12.55 54.29
C SER A 105 42.19 12.99 55.18
N ASP A 106 40.96 12.86 54.69
CA ASP A 106 39.74 13.16 55.45
C ASP A 106 39.56 12.16 56.59
N ALA A 107 39.73 10.87 56.33
CA ALA A 107 39.68 9.83 57.36
C ALA A 107 40.75 10.05 58.43
N ARG A 108 41.98 10.41 58.03
CA ARG A 108 43.06 10.76 58.98
C ARG A 108 42.67 11.95 59.84
N SER A 109 42.05 12.98 59.26
CA SER A 109 41.60 14.18 59.97
C SER A 109 40.46 13.86 60.93
N GLU A 110 39.50 13.03 60.52
CA GLU A 110 38.40 12.53 61.36
C GLU A 110 38.93 11.75 62.58
N ILE A 111 39.85 10.80 62.38
CA ILE A 111 40.45 10.04 63.49
C ILE A 111 41.29 10.96 64.41
N ASN A 112 41.77 12.10 63.90
CA ASN A 112 42.48 13.08 64.74
C ASN A 112 41.54 13.93 65.61
N MET A 113 40.34 14.23 65.12
CA MET A 113 39.40 15.14 65.79
C MET A 113 38.34 14.39 66.59
N GLU A 114 37.74 13.36 66.00
CA GLU A 114 36.51 12.70 66.48
C GLU A 114 36.73 11.23 66.85
N ASP A 115 37.90 10.67 66.51
CA ASP A 115 38.26 9.28 66.81
C ASP A 115 37.31 8.24 66.15
N THR A 116 36.63 8.63 65.07
CA THR A 116 35.68 7.83 64.28
C THR A 116 36.21 7.55 62.87
N PHE A 117 35.54 6.63 62.16
CA PHE A 117 35.84 6.24 60.77
C PHE A 117 34.61 6.41 59.86
N LYS A 118 33.75 7.38 60.18
CA LYS A 118 32.47 7.57 59.51
C LYS A 118 32.67 8.04 58.07
N ILE A 119 33.59 8.96 57.80
CA ILE A 119 33.86 9.46 56.45
C ILE A 119 34.34 8.33 55.54
N LEU A 120 35.27 7.50 56.03
CA LEU A 120 35.76 6.35 55.28
C LEU A 120 34.63 5.34 55.00
N LYS A 121 33.81 5.05 56.01
CA LYS A 121 32.66 4.15 55.87
C LYS A 121 31.64 4.70 54.86
N ASP A 122 31.27 5.96 54.96
CA ASP A 122 30.30 6.63 54.09
C ASP A 122 30.83 6.70 52.65
N SER A 123 32.12 7.01 52.47
CA SER A 123 32.81 6.98 51.16
C SER A 123 32.80 5.58 50.54
N CYS A 124 33.12 4.54 51.31
CA CYS A 124 33.06 3.15 50.82
C CYS A 124 31.63 2.74 50.41
N VAL A 125 30.61 3.18 51.16
CA VAL A 125 29.21 2.92 50.82
C VAL A 125 28.81 3.66 49.55
N ALA A 126 29.19 4.93 49.40
CA ALA A 126 28.93 5.73 48.21
C ALA A 126 29.57 5.11 46.95
N LEU A 127 30.85 4.74 47.02
CA LEU A 127 31.56 4.09 45.92
C LEU A 127 30.95 2.75 45.52
N ARG A 128 30.54 1.93 46.51
CA ARG A 128 29.88 0.65 46.23
C ARG A 128 28.55 0.86 45.50
N ARG A 129 27.73 1.81 45.95
CA ARG A 129 26.46 2.13 45.27
C ARG A 129 26.69 2.63 43.85
N MET A 130 27.65 3.52 43.64
CA MET A 130 28.01 3.98 42.29
C MET A 130 28.45 2.83 41.39
N GLN A 131 29.21 1.86 41.93
CA GLN A 131 29.62 0.67 41.18
C GLN A 131 28.43 -0.24 40.86
N GLU A 132 27.51 -0.45 41.80
CA GLU A 132 26.28 -1.21 41.59
C GLU A 132 25.42 -0.56 40.49
N ASP A 133 25.27 0.77 40.53
CA ASP A 133 24.56 1.55 39.52
C ASP A 133 25.21 1.43 38.13
N GLU A 134 26.56 1.47 38.05
CA GLU A 134 27.28 1.27 36.79
C GLU A 134 27.09 -0.15 36.23
N VAL A 135 27.10 -1.18 37.08
CA VAL A 135 26.83 -2.56 36.67
C VAL A 135 25.38 -2.69 36.17
N GLN A 136 24.42 -2.08 36.87
CA GLN A 136 23.02 -2.08 36.44
C GLN A 136 22.86 -1.39 35.09
N LEU A 137 23.48 -0.23 34.90
CA LEU A 137 23.46 0.50 33.63
C LEU A 137 24.04 -0.34 32.48
N MET A 138 25.09 -1.12 32.72
CA MET A 138 25.66 -2.02 31.72
C MET A 138 24.69 -3.16 31.35
N ILE A 139 23.99 -3.74 32.33
CA ILE A 139 22.97 -4.76 32.09
C ILE A 139 21.81 -4.17 31.29
N ASP A 140 21.34 -2.98 31.67
CA ASP A 140 20.25 -2.30 30.97
C ASP A 140 20.66 -1.91 29.55
N ALA A 141 21.91 -1.49 29.33
CA ALA A 141 22.45 -1.21 28.01
C ALA A 141 22.48 -2.46 27.12
N GLU A 142 22.93 -3.61 27.66
CA GLU A 142 22.91 -4.88 26.93
C GLU A 142 21.47 -5.34 26.63
N SER A 143 20.55 -5.18 27.58
CA SER A 143 19.13 -5.48 27.37
C SER A 143 18.51 -4.58 26.31
N ASN A 144 18.83 -3.29 26.32
CA ASN A 144 18.36 -2.33 25.33
C ASN A 144 18.95 -2.63 23.95
N GLU A 145 20.23 -3.02 23.86
CA GLU A 145 20.85 -3.42 22.59
C GLU A 145 20.13 -4.65 22.00
N LYS A 146 19.82 -5.66 22.82
CA LYS A 146 19.02 -6.82 22.41
C LYS A 146 17.63 -6.41 21.93
N ALA A 147 16.94 -5.54 22.66
CA ALA A 147 15.62 -5.04 22.30
C ALA A 147 15.65 -4.26 20.97
N VAL A 148 16.70 -3.45 20.73
CA VAL A 148 16.89 -2.74 19.46
C VAL A 148 17.08 -3.73 18.31
N VAL A 149 17.92 -4.75 18.49
CA VAL A 149 18.13 -5.80 17.46
C VAL A 149 16.81 -6.53 17.16
N GLU A 150 16.06 -6.93 18.19
CA GLU A 150 14.75 -7.57 18.02
C GLU A 150 13.76 -6.68 17.25
N LEU A 151 13.63 -5.41 17.63
CA LEU A 151 12.76 -4.46 16.93
C LEU A 151 13.20 -4.24 15.48
N THR A 152 14.50 -4.19 15.19
CA THR A 152 15.01 -4.06 13.82
C THR A 152 14.68 -5.30 12.98
N ASN A 153 14.76 -6.50 13.56
CA ASN A 153 14.38 -7.73 12.87
C ASN A 153 12.87 -7.76 12.58
N LEU A 154 12.02 -7.41 13.56
CA LEU A 154 10.57 -7.33 13.37
C LEU A 154 10.19 -6.32 12.28
N LEU A 155 10.84 -5.16 12.26
CA LEU A 155 10.62 -4.13 11.24
C LEU A 155 11.00 -4.63 9.84
N GLU A 156 12.09 -5.38 9.71
CA GLU A 156 12.51 -5.97 8.44
C GLU A 156 11.58 -7.09 7.98
N GLU A 157 11.11 -7.94 8.89
CA GLU A 157 10.10 -8.97 8.61
C GLU A 157 8.79 -8.35 8.11
N GLU A 158 8.30 -7.30 8.78
CA GLU A 158 7.10 -6.57 8.36
C GLU A 158 7.30 -5.90 6.98
N ARG A 159 8.47 -5.31 6.75
CA ARG A 159 8.84 -4.74 5.44
C ARG A 159 8.77 -5.78 4.33
N LEU A 160 9.34 -6.97 4.55
CA LEU A 160 9.31 -8.07 3.58
C LEU A 160 7.89 -8.60 3.35
N ALA A 161 7.07 -8.71 4.40
CA ALA A 161 5.66 -9.12 4.28
C ALA A 161 4.84 -8.11 3.46
N ASN A 162 5.07 -6.82 3.68
CA ASN A 162 4.43 -5.75 2.91
C ASN A 162 4.85 -5.79 1.43
N ILE A 163 6.12 -6.02 1.12
CA ILE A 163 6.60 -6.19 -0.26
C ILE A 163 5.88 -7.36 -0.95
N ARG A 164 5.78 -8.53 -0.30
CA ARG A 164 5.06 -9.69 -0.85
C ARG A 164 3.59 -9.39 -1.14
N THR A 165 2.91 -8.69 -0.23
CA THR A 165 1.50 -8.30 -0.41
C THR A 165 1.33 -7.35 -1.59
N ILE A 166 2.27 -6.41 -1.78
CA ILE A 166 2.29 -5.52 -2.95
C ILE A 166 2.47 -6.31 -4.24
N GLU A 167 3.40 -7.26 -4.29
CA GLU A 167 3.64 -8.10 -5.47
C GLU A 167 2.40 -8.95 -5.82
N GLU A 168 1.77 -9.57 -4.83
CA GLU A 168 0.55 -10.37 -5.03
C GLU A 168 -0.63 -9.52 -5.56
N THR A 169 -0.82 -8.33 -5.00
CA THR A 169 -1.88 -7.41 -5.45
C THR A 169 -1.60 -6.88 -6.85
N GLN A 170 -0.35 -6.59 -7.19
CA GLN A 170 0.06 -6.23 -8.56
C GLN A 170 -0.23 -7.37 -9.54
N ALA A 171 0.08 -8.62 -9.18
CA ALA A 171 -0.22 -9.78 -10.02
C ALA A 171 -1.74 -9.93 -10.26
N LYS A 172 -2.57 -9.74 -9.22
CA LYS A 172 -4.04 -9.75 -9.36
C LYS A 172 -4.54 -8.62 -10.27
N ILE A 173 -3.99 -7.42 -10.13
CA ILE A 173 -4.33 -6.27 -11.00
C ILE A 173 -4.01 -6.59 -12.45
N GLN A 174 -2.84 -7.16 -12.75
CA GLN A 174 -2.47 -7.53 -14.12
C GLN A 174 -3.41 -8.58 -14.70
N LYS A 175 -3.76 -9.60 -13.92
CA LYS A 175 -4.74 -10.62 -14.33
C LYS A 175 -6.09 -9.99 -14.70
N LEU A 176 -6.62 -9.12 -13.83
CA LEU A 176 -7.88 -8.42 -14.07
C LEU A 176 -7.82 -7.51 -15.30
N ARG A 177 -6.67 -6.88 -15.57
CA ARG A 177 -6.47 -6.08 -16.79
C ARG A 177 -6.62 -6.94 -18.05
N PHE A 178 -5.96 -8.10 -18.09
CA PHE A 178 -6.09 -9.02 -19.22
C PHE A 178 -7.53 -9.52 -19.39
N GLU A 179 -8.22 -9.89 -18.30
CA GLU A 179 -9.62 -10.32 -18.36
C GLU A 179 -10.54 -9.21 -18.91
N VAL A 180 -10.32 -7.95 -18.52
CA VAL A 180 -11.07 -6.80 -19.06
C VAL A 180 -10.76 -6.57 -20.53
N GLU A 181 -9.51 -6.65 -20.95
CA GLU A 181 -9.10 -6.52 -22.35
C GLU A 181 -9.76 -7.61 -23.22
N ASP A 182 -9.74 -8.86 -22.76
CA ASP A 182 -10.39 -9.99 -23.45
C ASP A 182 -11.89 -9.77 -23.59
N LEU A 183 -12.58 -9.33 -22.53
CA LEU A 183 -14.01 -9.03 -22.57
C LEU A 183 -14.33 -7.89 -23.55
N VAL A 184 -13.50 -6.84 -23.60
CA VAL A 184 -13.68 -5.73 -24.55
C VAL A 184 -13.49 -6.22 -25.98
N VAL A 185 -12.48 -7.05 -26.24
CA VAL A 185 -12.23 -7.63 -27.57
C VAL A 185 -13.39 -8.54 -27.98
N TYR A 186 -13.85 -9.42 -27.09
CA TYR A 186 -14.99 -10.29 -27.33
C TYR A 186 -16.26 -9.50 -27.64
N GLY A 187 -16.57 -8.47 -26.85
CA GLY A 187 -17.73 -7.60 -27.08
C GLY A 187 -17.69 -6.87 -28.42
N ARG A 188 -16.50 -6.49 -28.92
CA ARG A 188 -16.36 -5.91 -30.27
C ARG A 188 -16.67 -6.92 -31.37
N TYR A 189 -16.21 -8.17 -31.23
CA TYR A 189 -16.52 -9.23 -32.18
C TYR A 189 -18.00 -9.57 -32.19
N GLU A 190 -18.61 -9.69 -31.01
CA GLU A 190 -20.04 -9.96 -30.86
C GLU A 190 -20.89 -8.85 -31.49
N LYS A 191 -20.58 -7.58 -31.22
CA LYS A 191 -21.24 -6.44 -31.86
C LYS A 191 -21.14 -6.51 -33.39
N THR A 192 -19.92 -6.71 -33.91
CA THR A 192 -19.68 -6.78 -35.37
C THR A 192 -20.44 -7.95 -36.00
N TYR A 193 -20.51 -9.08 -35.30
CA TYR A 193 -21.28 -10.24 -35.73
C TYR A 193 -22.78 -9.92 -35.84
N PHE A 194 -23.36 -9.31 -34.82
CA PHE A 194 -24.78 -8.93 -34.82
C PHE A 194 -25.12 -7.92 -35.92
N GLU A 195 -24.27 -6.90 -36.11
CA GLU A 195 -24.46 -5.92 -37.19
C GLU A 195 -24.49 -6.58 -38.57
N ARG A 196 -23.56 -7.52 -38.82
CA ARG A 196 -23.53 -8.26 -40.10
C ARG A 196 -24.72 -9.19 -40.25
N TRP A 197 -25.11 -9.87 -39.18
CA TRP A 197 -26.27 -10.77 -39.19
C TRP A 197 -27.57 -10.00 -39.48
N GLU A 198 -27.76 -8.86 -38.83
CA GLU A 198 -28.91 -7.98 -39.06
C GLU A 198 -28.94 -7.44 -40.50
N LEU A 199 -27.79 -6.99 -41.01
CA LEU A 199 -27.66 -6.54 -42.39
C LEU A 199 -28.05 -7.64 -43.38
N SER A 200 -27.48 -8.84 -43.25
CA SER A 200 -27.82 -9.97 -44.13
C SER A 200 -29.29 -10.37 -44.05
N ARG A 201 -29.88 -10.31 -42.86
CA ARG A 201 -31.32 -10.56 -42.68
C ARG A 201 -32.17 -9.50 -43.39
N ASN A 202 -31.78 -8.23 -43.31
CA ASN A 202 -32.46 -7.14 -44.00
C ASN A 202 -32.36 -7.29 -45.54
N GLU A 203 -31.17 -7.61 -46.06
CA GLU A 203 -30.95 -7.89 -47.49
C GLU A 203 -31.83 -9.04 -48.00
N GLN A 204 -31.93 -10.14 -47.25
CA GLN A 204 -32.81 -11.25 -47.60
C GLN A 204 -34.29 -10.85 -47.61
N ASN A 205 -34.73 -10.03 -46.65
CA ASN A 205 -36.09 -9.52 -46.60
C ASN A 205 -36.42 -8.63 -47.81
N ILE A 206 -35.52 -7.71 -48.17
CA ILE A 206 -35.65 -6.85 -49.36
C ILE A 206 -35.75 -7.73 -50.60
N MET A 207 -34.83 -8.68 -50.79
CA MET A 207 -34.84 -9.59 -51.93
C MET A 207 -36.16 -10.39 -52.04
N MET A 208 -36.72 -10.84 -50.91
CA MET A 208 -38.01 -11.53 -50.90
C MET A 208 -39.17 -10.61 -51.30
N CYS A 209 -39.15 -9.35 -50.85
CA CYS A 209 -40.17 -8.37 -51.23
C CYS A 209 -40.08 -8.05 -52.71
N ASP A 210 -38.88 -7.78 -53.22
CA ASP A 210 -38.63 -7.49 -54.65
C ASP A 210 -39.08 -8.66 -55.54
N LYS A 211 -38.79 -9.91 -55.15
CA LYS A 211 -39.24 -11.10 -55.88
C LYS A 211 -40.76 -11.19 -55.95
N ARG A 212 -41.46 -10.92 -54.84
CA ARG A 212 -42.93 -10.93 -54.81
C ARG A 212 -43.50 -9.78 -55.64
N GLU A 213 -42.94 -8.59 -55.51
CA GLU A 213 -43.35 -7.41 -56.28
C GLU A 213 -43.19 -7.65 -57.79
N ASN A 214 -42.05 -8.20 -58.20
CA ASN A 214 -41.80 -8.54 -59.60
C ASN A 214 -42.77 -9.62 -60.10
N SER A 215 -43.06 -10.65 -59.30
CA SER A 215 -44.07 -11.65 -59.64
C SER A 215 -45.46 -11.04 -59.86
N TYR A 216 -45.86 -10.05 -59.06
CA TYR A 216 -47.12 -9.34 -59.27
C TYR A 216 -47.08 -8.43 -60.50
N LYS A 217 -45.97 -7.74 -60.76
CA LYS A 217 -45.78 -6.94 -61.97
C LYS A 217 -45.89 -7.79 -63.23
N ASP A 218 -45.28 -8.98 -63.22
CA ASP A 218 -45.36 -9.93 -64.33
C ASP A 218 -46.81 -10.39 -64.55
N THR A 219 -47.53 -10.70 -63.47
CA THR A 219 -48.95 -11.08 -63.53
C THR A 219 -49.83 -9.94 -64.07
N ILE A 220 -49.60 -8.71 -63.60
CA ILE A 220 -50.33 -7.52 -64.08
C ILE A 220 -50.10 -7.34 -65.58
N LYS A 221 -48.84 -7.42 -66.02
CA LYS A 221 -48.47 -7.29 -67.43
C LYS A 221 -49.13 -8.38 -68.29
N GLU A 222 -49.13 -9.63 -67.83
CA GLU A 222 -49.82 -10.73 -68.51
C GLU A 222 -51.33 -10.45 -68.64
N MET A 223 -51.96 -9.91 -67.60
CA MET A 223 -53.37 -9.52 -67.65
C MET A 223 -53.62 -8.36 -68.63
N GLU A 224 -52.74 -7.36 -68.65
CA GLU A 224 -52.81 -6.23 -69.60
C GLU A 224 -52.72 -6.72 -71.05
N ASP A 225 -51.74 -7.60 -71.34
CA ASP A 225 -51.56 -8.21 -72.67
C ASP A 225 -52.81 -9.02 -73.09
N ASN A 226 -53.40 -9.76 -72.15
CA ASN A 226 -54.64 -10.52 -72.38
C ASN A 226 -55.85 -9.61 -72.67
N ILE A 227 -55.99 -8.51 -71.93
CA ILE A 227 -57.06 -7.52 -72.15
C ILE A 227 -56.89 -6.85 -73.52
N GLU A 228 -55.65 -6.49 -73.90
CA GLU A 228 -55.38 -5.90 -75.22
C GLU A 228 -55.74 -6.88 -76.35
N LEU A 229 -55.39 -8.16 -76.20
CA LEU A 229 -55.75 -9.21 -77.15
C LEU A 229 -57.27 -9.39 -77.26
N GLU A 230 -57.99 -9.46 -76.14
CA GLU A 230 -59.45 -9.57 -76.12
C GLU A 230 -60.09 -8.36 -76.82
N ASN A 231 -59.63 -7.15 -76.52
CA ASN A 231 -60.10 -5.92 -77.17
C ASN A 231 -59.87 -5.96 -78.68
N ARG A 232 -58.70 -6.44 -79.13
CA ARG A 232 -58.40 -6.61 -80.55
C ARG A 232 -59.35 -7.61 -81.20
N CYS A 233 -59.53 -8.79 -80.62
CA CYS A 233 -60.46 -9.81 -81.12
C CYS A 233 -61.90 -9.28 -81.16
N HIS A 234 -62.32 -8.53 -80.14
CA HIS A 234 -63.64 -7.90 -80.08
C HIS A 234 -63.84 -6.91 -81.23
N MET A 235 -62.86 -6.03 -81.49
CA MET A 235 -62.92 -5.08 -82.61
C MET A 235 -63.01 -5.81 -83.97
N GLU A 236 -62.21 -6.85 -84.17
CA GLU A 236 -62.23 -7.66 -85.40
C GLU A 236 -63.59 -8.36 -85.59
N LEU A 237 -64.15 -8.94 -84.52
CA LEU A 237 -65.47 -9.57 -84.53
C LEU A 237 -66.58 -8.55 -84.84
N MET A 238 -66.56 -7.40 -84.19
CA MET A 238 -67.53 -6.33 -84.42
C MET A 238 -67.47 -5.82 -85.87
N ALA A 239 -66.26 -5.62 -86.41
CA ALA A 239 -66.08 -5.23 -87.81
C ALA A 239 -66.62 -6.29 -88.79
N TYR A 240 -66.43 -7.58 -88.48
CA TYR A 240 -66.99 -8.69 -89.27
C TYR A 240 -68.52 -8.71 -89.22
N ILE A 241 -69.12 -8.58 -88.04
CA ILE A 241 -70.58 -8.51 -87.86
C ILE A 241 -71.15 -7.33 -88.64
N ASP A 242 -70.54 -6.16 -88.53
CA ASP A 242 -70.97 -4.95 -89.24
C ASP A 242 -70.89 -5.10 -90.76
N LYS A 243 -69.79 -5.67 -91.27
CA LYS A 243 -69.62 -5.98 -92.70
C LYS A 243 -70.71 -6.92 -93.19
N ASN A 244 -71.00 -7.99 -92.45
CA ASN A 244 -72.03 -8.96 -92.80
C ASN A 244 -73.44 -8.39 -92.70
N ARG A 245 -73.73 -7.60 -91.65
CA ARG A 245 -74.98 -6.86 -91.50
C ARG A 245 -75.22 -5.95 -92.69
N ASN A 246 -74.21 -5.19 -93.10
CA ASN A 246 -74.26 -4.31 -94.27
C ASN A 246 -74.48 -5.11 -95.58
N ALA A 247 -73.79 -6.24 -95.76
CA ALA A 247 -73.99 -7.11 -96.92
C ALA A 247 -75.40 -7.71 -96.98
N TRP A 248 -75.92 -8.17 -95.84
CA TRP A 248 -77.29 -8.67 -95.71
C TRP A 248 -78.34 -7.61 -96.02
N TRP A 249 -78.20 -6.40 -95.46
CA TRP A 249 -79.05 -5.25 -95.77
C TRP A 249 -79.03 -4.90 -97.25
N ARG A 250 -77.84 -4.87 -97.89
CA ARG A 250 -77.72 -4.68 -99.35
C ARG A 250 -78.46 -5.77 -100.12
N GLY A 251 -78.36 -7.02 -99.68
CA GLY A 251 -79.10 -8.14 -100.26
C GLY A 251 -80.63 -8.00 -100.13
N ILE A 252 -81.12 -7.54 -98.96
CA ILE A 252 -82.55 -7.23 -98.77
C ILE A 252 -83.01 -6.08 -99.65
N MET A 253 -82.25 -4.99 -99.68
CA MET A 253 -82.54 -3.81 -100.52
C MET A 253 -82.62 -4.20 -102.00
N PHE A 254 -81.73 -5.08 -102.46
CA PHE A 254 -81.73 -5.62 -103.81
C PHE A 254 -82.99 -6.48 -104.07
N ARG A 255 -83.30 -7.46 -103.21
CA ARG A 255 -84.48 -8.34 -103.36
C ARG A 255 -85.81 -7.58 -103.32
N ARG A 256 -85.92 -6.55 -102.46
CA ARG A 256 -87.12 -5.72 -102.32
C ARG A 256 -87.18 -4.53 -103.30
N LYS A 257 -86.16 -4.36 -104.17
CA LYS A 257 -86.03 -3.22 -105.11
C LYS A 257 -86.08 -1.84 -104.45
N LEU A 258 -85.61 -1.73 -103.21
CA LEU A 258 -85.65 -0.51 -102.40
C LEU A 258 -84.43 0.41 -102.62
N GLY A 259 -83.59 0.15 -103.63
CA GLY A 259 -82.34 0.90 -103.88
C GLY A 259 -82.21 1.51 -105.29
N PRO A 260 -81.16 2.31 -105.54
CA PRO A 260 -80.95 3.05 -106.79
C PRO A 260 -80.74 2.18 -108.05
N TYR A 261 -80.57 0.86 -107.89
CA TYR A 261 -80.48 -0.12 -108.98
C TYR A 261 -81.85 -0.57 -109.54
N ARG A 262 -82.87 0.30 -109.46
CA ARG A 262 -84.14 0.07 -110.16
C ARG A 262 -83.88 0.18 -111.66
N LYS A 263 -83.86 -0.93 -112.39
CA LYS A 263 -83.87 -0.95 -113.86
C LYS A 263 -85.00 -0.02 -114.33
N LYS A 264 -84.66 1.17 -114.84
CA LYS A 264 -85.60 1.99 -115.63
C LYS A 264 -86.04 1.09 -116.78
N GLY A 265 -87.32 0.76 -116.83
CA GLY A 265 -87.87 -0.03 -117.92
C GLY A 265 -87.50 0.65 -119.24
N LYS A 266 -86.89 -0.10 -120.16
CA LYS A 266 -86.75 0.33 -121.56
C LYS A 266 -88.17 0.45 -122.14
N GLY A 267 -88.72 1.66 -122.05
CA GLY A 267 -89.91 2.06 -122.79
C GLY A 267 -89.62 2.04 -124.29
N LYS A 268 -90.50 1.37 -125.03
CA LYS A 268 -90.59 1.43 -126.50
C LYS A 268 -90.93 2.88 -126.92
N GLY A 269 -90.21 3.42 -127.91
CA GLY A 269 -90.58 4.64 -128.64
C GLY A 269 -89.62 4.86 -129.81
N LYS A 270 -89.95 4.38 -131.01
CA LYS A 270 -90.42 5.18 -132.17
C LYS A 270 -89.54 6.41 -132.49
N ASP A 271 -88.55 6.18 -133.35
CA ASP A 271 -88.44 6.76 -134.70
C ASP A 271 -88.77 8.26 -134.90
N LYS A 272 -87.74 9.12 -135.04
CA LYS A 272 -87.43 9.92 -136.26
C LYS A 272 -86.47 11.10 -136.00
N LYS A 273 -85.36 11.05 -136.75
CA LYS A 273 -84.85 12.05 -137.72
C LYS A 273 -84.39 13.47 -137.26
N LYS A 274 -83.09 13.68 -137.51
CA LYS A 274 -82.43 14.72 -138.34
C LYS A 274 -81.77 15.95 -137.68
N LYS A 275 -80.52 16.17 -138.18
CA LYS A 275 -79.72 17.41 -138.35
C LYS A 275 -79.21 18.07 -137.06
N GLY A 276 -77.95 18.48 -136.94
CA GLY A 276 -76.80 18.53 -137.86
C GLY A 276 -75.84 19.64 -137.43
N LYS A 277 -74.58 19.55 -137.90
CA LYS A 277 -73.48 20.56 -137.86
C LYS A 277 -72.98 20.94 -136.44
N ASN A 278 -71.68 21.06 -136.17
CA ASN A 278 -70.46 21.10 -136.97
C ASN A 278 -69.34 20.44 -136.16
#